data_AF-A0A196Q8Z3-F1
#
_entry.id   AF-A0A196Q8Z3-F1
#
_cell.length_a   1.000
_cell.length_b   1.000
_cell.length_c   1.000
_cell.angle_alpha   90.00
_cell.angle_beta   90.00
_cell.angle_gamma   90.00
#
_symmetry.space_group_name_H-M   'P 1'
#
loop_
_entity.id
_entity.type
_entity.pdbx_description
1 polymer ?
#
loop_
_entity_poly.entity_id
_entity_poly.type
_entity_poly.pdbx_seq_one_letter_code
_entity_poly.pdbx_strand_id
1 'polypeptide(L)'
;MTRKVLVAVCASAGLLWSTAFAGSVMVPGIGGDIRLTVNSFESRRFDSVLRQQYDFSCGSAAVASLLSFHYEDQVSEHDVFIEMLALADEEKVRRHGFSMLDMKRYLASRGYQADGFRLPLAGLREKVRLPMIVLLNIEGFRHFVLIKGISEDEVLIGDPARGMKIYSYSKFSEYWDGTAFVIRSHLDRGRDHFLADGRWPQVARAPLEKGLGGPSLGHTLPYWPSAREW
;
A
#
# COMPACT_ATOMS: atom_id res chain seq x y z
N MET A 1 22.35 -73.73 -3.83
CA MET A 1 21.46 -72.67 -3.31
C MET A 1 22.16 -71.33 -3.43
N THR A 2 21.93 -70.60 -4.52
CA THR A 2 22.51 -69.26 -4.76
C THR A 2 21.37 -68.34 -5.19
N ARG A 3 20.98 -67.47 -4.26
CA ARG A 3 19.80 -66.60 -4.35
C ARG A 3 20.15 -65.40 -5.23
N LYS A 4 19.46 -65.24 -6.36
CA LYS A 4 19.51 -64.03 -7.19
C LYS A 4 18.82 -62.91 -6.42
N VAL A 5 19.55 -61.83 -6.11
CA VAL A 5 18.96 -60.60 -5.55
C VAL A 5 18.61 -59.70 -6.72
N LEU A 6 17.31 -59.49 -6.92
CA LEU A 6 16.75 -58.59 -7.91
C LEU A 6 16.82 -57.17 -7.32
N VAL A 7 17.69 -56.30 -7.86
CA VAL A 7 17.68 -54.88 -7.52
C VAL A 7 16.58 -54.22 -8.35
N ALA A 8 15.44 -53.97 -7.70
CA ALA A 8 14.36 -53.18 -8.27
C ALA A 8 14.73 -51.69 -8.13
N VAL A 9 15.10 -51.06 -9.24
CA VAL A 9 15.23 -49.60 -9.32
C VAL A 9 13.81 -49.02 -9.39
N CYS A 10 13.29 -48.57 -8.26
CA CYS A 10 12.07 -47.77 -8.20
C CYS A 10 12.37 -46.35 -8.72
N ALA A 11 12.31 -46.16 -10.04
CA ALA A 11 12.19 -44.85 -10.66
C ALA A 11 10.72 -44.41 -10.62
N SER A 12 10.24 -43.93 -9.46
CA SER A 12 8.86 -43.46 -9.30
C SER A 12 8.82 -41.94 -9.14
N ALA A 13 8.56 -41.27 -10.26
CA ALA A 13 7.74 -40.08 -10.43
C ALA A 13 7.67 -39.09 -9.25
N GLY A 14 8.75 -38.33 -9.04
CA GLY A 14 8.67 -37.02 -8.40
C GLY A 14 8.82 -35.95 -9.48
N LEU A 15 8.10 -34.84 -9.34
CA LEU A 15 8.17 -33.60 -10.14
C LEU A 15 7.20 -33.49 -11.33
N LEU A 16 5.90 -33.55 -11.03
CA LEU A 16 4.95 -32.64 -11.67
C LEU A 16 4.27 -31.80 -10.57
N TRP A 17 5.08 -31.07 -9.80
CA TRP A 17 4.56 -29.87 -9.16
C TRP A 17 4.43 -28.84 -10.26
N SER A 18 3.21 -28.58 -10.72
CA SER A 18 2.90 -27.35 -11.43
C SER A 18 3.34 -26.21 -10.54
N THR A 19 4.48 -25.60 -10.86
CA THR A 19 4.86 -24.30 -10.31
C THR A 19 3.87 -23.30 -10.86
N ALA A 20 2.75 -23.14 -10.17
CA ALA A 20 1.87 -22.01 -10.38
C ALA A 20 2.67 -20.76 -9.99
N PHE A 21 3.26 -20.08 -10.98
CA PHE A 21 3.81 -18.75 -10.78
C PHE A 21 2.64 -17.82 -10.48
N ALA A 22 2.42 -17.52 -9.20
CA ALA A 22 1.57 -16.42 -8.81
C ALA A 22 2.05 -15.16 -9.52
N GLY A 23 1.17 -14.49 -10.23
CA GLY A 23 1.47 -13.17 -10.79
C GLY A 23 1.62 -13.11 -12.31
N SER A 24 1.49 -14.19 -13.08
CA SER A 24 1.45 -14.08 -14.55
C SER A 24 0.42 -14.99 -15.22
N VAL A 25 -0.39 -14.44 -16.10
CA VAL A 25 -1.36 -15.17 -16.93
C VAL A 25 -0.93 -15.07 -18.39
N MET A 26 -0.89 -16.21 -19.07
CA MET A 26 -0.73 -16.26 -20.52
C MET A 26 -2.10 -16.07 -21.16
N VAL A 27 -2.26 -14.99 -21.91
CA VAL A 27 -3.48 -14.74 -22.69
C VAL A 27 -3.19 -15.13 -24.14
N PRO A 28 -3.82 -16.20 -24.66
CA PRO A 28 -3.62 -16.60 -26.05
C PRO A 28 -4.22 -15.54 -26.99
N GLY A 29 -3.42 -15.08 -27.95
CA GLY A 29 -3.81 -14.09 -28.94
C GLY A 29 -3.58 -14.60 -30.36
N ILE A 30 -4.31 -14.03 -31.33
CA ILE A 30 -4.30 -14.42 -32.76
C ILE A 30 -2.92 -14.15 -33.42
N GLY A 31 -1.97 -13.54 -32.70
CA GLY A 31 -0.58 -13.29 -33.12
C GLY A 31 0.50 -13.80 -32.15
N GLY A 32 0.15 -14.69 -31.22
CA GLY A 32 1.05 -15.20 -30.18
C GLY A 32 0.53 -14.94 -28.76
N ASP A 33 1.08 -15.68 -27.79
CA ASP A 33 0.65 -15.57 -26.40
C ASP A 33 1.26 -14.33 -25.74
N ILE A 34 0.42 -13.54 -25.06
CA ILE A 34 0.84 -12.38 -24.28
C ILE A 34 0.96 -12.79 -22.81
N ARG A 35 2.15 -12.60 -22.23
CA ARG A 35 2.36 -12.77 -20.79
C ARG A 35 1.96 -11.49 -20.06
N LEU A 36 0.85 -11.54 -19.33
CA LEU A 36 0.38 -10.43 -18.50
C LEU A 36 0.74 -10.68 -17.05
N THR A 37 1.36 -9.70 -16.38
CA THR A 37 1.55 -9.73 -14.93
C THR A 37 0.23 -9.34 -14.25
N VAL A 38 -0.27 -10.19 -13.36
CA VAL A 38 -1.56 -10.01 -12.68
C VAL A 38 -1.35 -9.91 -11.17
N ASN A 39 -1.72 -8.78 -10.58
CA ASN A 39 -1.70 -8.57 -9.14
C ASN A 39 -3.08 -8.80 -8.54
N SER A 40 -3.15 -9.36 -7.33
CA SER A 40 -4.42 -9.55 -6.64
C SER A 40 -5.02 -8.20 -6.22
N PHE A 41 -6.34 -8.11 -6.10
CA PHE A 41 -6.97 -6.89 -5.58
C PHE A 41 -6.48 -6.54 -4.18
N GLU A 42 -6.16 -7.54 -3.35
CA GLU A 42 -5.56 -7.31 -2.04
C GLU A 42 -4.18 -6.65 -2.15
N SER A 43 -3.29 -7.18 -2.99
CA SER A 43 -1.92 -6.67 -3.10
C SER A 43 -1.90 -5.26 -3.68
N ARG A 44 -2.80 -4.98 -4.63
CA ARG A 44 -2.95 -3.64 -5.24
C ARG A 44 -3.28 -2.54 -4.25
N ARG A 45 -3.92 -2.86 -3.12
CA ARG A 45 -4.15 -1.87 -2.05
C ARG A 45 -2.86 -1.35 -1.43
N PHE A 46 -1.76 -2.08 -1.57
CA PHE A 46 -0.46 -1.74 -0.99
C PHE A 46 0.57 -1.30 -2.06
N ASP A 47 0.14 -0.99 -3.29
CA ASP A 47 1.03 -0.60 -4.39
C ASP A 47 1.87 0.66 -4.08
N SER A 48 1.42 1.50 -3.15
CA SER A 48 2.13 2.74 -2.77
C SER A 48 2.13 3.01 -1.27
N VAL A 49 1.97 1.96 -0.47
CA VAL A 49 2.10 1.98 0.99
C VAL A 49 2.61 0.62 1.47
N LEU A 50 3.63 0.60 2.31
CA LEU A 50 4.17 -0.61 2.89
C LEU A 50 3.24 -1.14 3.97
N ARG A 51 2.91 -2.43 3.88
CA ARG A 51 2.09 -3.12 4.88
C ARG A 51 2.90 -3.29 6.16
N GLN A 52 2.31 -2.92 7.29
CA GLN A 52 2.91 -3.16 8.60
C GLN A 52 3.04 -4.66 8.87
N GLN A 53 4.16 -5.11 9.44
CA GLN A 53 4.42 -6.53 9.73
C GLN A 53 4.48 -6.86 11.23
N TYR A 54 4.70 -5.86 12.08
CA TYR A 54 4.80 -6.03 13.53
C TYR A 54 3.67 -5.35 14.29
N ASP A 55 3.44 -5.77 15.52
CA ASP A 55 2.53 -5.06 16.42
C ASP A 55 3.07 -3.66 16.75
N PHE A 56 2.18 -2.68 16.78
CA PHE A 56 2.51 -1.27 17.07
C PHE A 56 3.55 -0.60 16.14
N SER A 57 3.78 -1.18 14.95
CA SER A 57 4.73 -0.69 13.94
C SER A 57 4.16 0.30 12.92
N CYS A 58 2.90 0.73 13.09
CA CYS A 58 2.26 1.65 12.14
C CYS A 58 3.08 2.93 11.87
N GLY A 59 3.82 3.43 12.86
CA GLY A 59 4.74 4.56 12.70
C GLY A 59 5.94 4.23 11.80
N SER A 60 6.62 3.08 11.98
CA SER A 60 7.76 2.69 11.13
C SER A 60 7.29 2.38 9.71
N ALA A 61 6.17 1.68 9.56
CA ALA A 61 5.58 1.40 8.26
C ALA A 61 5.16 2.69 7.54
N ALA A 62 4.63 3.69 8.28
CA ALA A 62 4.26 4.97 7.72
C ALA A 62 5.48 5.76 7.24
N VAL A 63 6.55 5.82 8.04
CA VAL A 63 7.82 6.47 7.65
C VAL A 63 8.46 5.76 6.47
N ALA A 64 8.52 4.43 6.49
CA ALA A 64 9.10 3.63 5.41
C ALA A 64 8.35 3.85 4.09
N SER A 65 7.01 3.91 4.15
CA SER A 65 6.18 4.23 2.99
C SER A 65 6.40 5.65 2.48
N LEU A 66 6.55 6.61 3.40
CA LEU A 66 6.78 8.01 3.04
C LEU A 66 8.11 8.14 2.30
N LEU A 67 9.18 7.58 2.83
CA LEU A 67 10.51 7.62 2.23
C LEU A 67 10.54 6.91 0.87
N SER A 68 10.08 5.66 0.81
CA SER A 68 10.16 4.83 -0.39
C SER A 68 9.31 5.35 -1.56
N PHE A 69 8.10 5.84 -1.29
CA PHE A 69 7.16 6.22 -2.36
C PHE A 69 7.06 7.71 -2.64
N HIS A 70 7.57 8.58 -1.76
CA HIS A 70 7.46 10.03 -1.93
C HIS A 70 8.78 10.80 -1.86
N TYR A 71 9.87 10.18 -1.39
CA TYR A 71 11.20 10.82 -1.33
C TYR A 71 12.28 10.05 -2.10
N GLU A 72 11.89 8.99 -2.81
CA GLU A 72 12.76 8.12 -3.60
C GLU A 72 13.89 7.47 -2.76
N ASP A 73 13.66 7.30 -1.46
CA ASP A 73 14.59 6.68 -0.53
C ASP A 73 14.06 5.29 -0.15
N GLN A 74 14.52 4.28 -0.89
CA GLN A 74 14.03 2.91 -0.75
C GLN A 74 14.50 2.29 0.57
N VAL A 75 13.53 2.06 1.47
CA VAL A 75 13.73 1.43 2.77
C VAL A 75 12.67 0.37 3.02
N SER A 76 13.04 -0.66 3.79
CA SER A 76 12.09 -1.66 4.28
C SER A 76 11.47 -1.21 5.62
N GLU A 77 10.25 -1.70 5.91
CA GLU A 77 9.60 -1.46 7.20
C GLU A 77 10.38 -2.09 8.36
N HIS A 78 11.06 -3.21 8.12
CA HIS A 78 11.91 -3.88 9.11
C HIS A 78 13.11 -3.01 9.51
N ASP A 79 13.85 -2.49 8.53
CA ASP A 79 15.06 -1.69 8.80
C ASP A 79 14.68 -0.40 9.54
N VAL A 80 13.62 0.27 9.10
CA VAL A 80 13.09 1.48 9.75
C VAL A 80 12.61 1.15 11.17
N PHE A 81 11.97 0.00 11.38
CA PHE A 81 11.53 -0.43 12.72
C PHE A 81 12.72 -0.60 13.67
N ILE A 82 13.76 -1.33 13.26
CA ILE A 82 14.93 -1.61 14.10
C ILE A 82 15.72 -0.34 14.41
N GLU A 83 15.99 0.47 13.39
CA GLU A 83 16.73 1.73 13.56
C GLU A 83 15.96 2.74 14.41
N MET A 84 14.64 2.85 14.22
CA MET A 84 13.82 3.74 15.04
C MET A 84 13.68 3.23 16.48
N LEU A 85 13.57 1.92 16.69
CA LEU A 85 13.54 1.32 18.03
C LEU A 85 14.83 1.59 18.80
N ALA A 86 15.99 1.53 18.14
CA ALA A 86 17.30 1.84 18.73
C ALA A 86 17.41 3.30 19.22
N LEU A 87 16.59 4.21 18.69
CA LEU A 87 16.54 5.64 19.06
C LEU A 87 15.38 5.98 20.01
N ALA A 88 14.51 5.00 20.30
CA ALA A 88 13.29 5.16 21.07
C ALA A 88 13.40 4.50 22.46
N ASP A 89 12.41 4.77 23.31
CA ASP A 89 12.22 4.04 24.55
C ASP A 89 11.44 2.76 24.26
N GLU A 90 12.11 1.61 24.32
CA GLU A 90 11.54 0.31 23.99
C GLU A 90 10.31 -0.05 24.86
N GLU A 91 10.33 0.26 26.15
CA GLU A 91 9.19 -0.03 27.04
C GLU A 91 7.97 0.80 26.68
N LYS A 92 8.20 2.04 26.21
CA LYS A 92 7.13 2.92 25.75
C LYS A 92 6.58 2.45 24.40
N VAL A 93 7.45 2.08 23.45
CA VAL A 93 7.05 1.59 22.13
C VAL A 93 6.24 0.30 22.24
N ARG A 94 6.64 -0.65 23.11
CA ARG A 94 5.89 -1.88 23.34
C ARG A 94 4.47 -1.66 23.87
N ARG A 95 4.23 -0.55 24.58
CA ARG A 95 2.91 -0.23 25.17
C ARG A 95 2.05 0.68 24.30
N HIS A 96 2.66 1.58 23.56
CA HIS A 96 1.96 2.68 22.89
C HIS A 96 2.29 2.81 21.40
N GLY A 97 3.25 2.03 20.90
CA GLY A 97 3.84 2.20 19.58
C GLY A 97 4.78 3.40 19.48
N PHE A 98 5.31 3.61 18.28
CA PHE A 98 6.17 4.74 17.98
C PHE A 98 5.42 6.07 18.07
N SER A 99 6.10 7.09 18.58
CA SER A 99 5.59 8.47 18.61
C SER A 99 6.13 9.31 17.45
N MET A 100 5.54 10.48 17.20
CA MET A 100 6.10 11.45 16.25
C MET A 100 7.51 11.91 16.63
N LEU A 101 7.86 11.88 17.91
CA LEU A 101 9.22 12.20 18.36
C LEU A 101 10.21 11.13 17.92
N ASP A 102 9.83 9.85 17.99
CA ASP A 102 10.68 8.74 17.55
C ASP A 102 10.89 8.80 16.03
N MET A 103 9.81 9.06 15.28
CA MET A 103 9.88 9.29 13.82
C MET A 103 10.79 10.48 13.48
N LYS A 104 10.72 11.58 14.24
CA LYS A 104 11.59 12.74 14.06
C LYS A 104 13.07 12.41 14.31
N ARG A 105 13.38 11.66 15.37
CA ARG A 105 14.77 11.24 15.68
C ARG A 105 15.35 10.36 14.59
N TYR A 106 14.57 9.39 14.10
CA TYR A 106 14.94 8.53 12.99
C TYR A 106 15.20 9.33 11.70
N LEU A 107 14.28 10.22 11.33
CA LEU A 107 14.46 11.05 10.14
C LEU A 107 15.69 11.97 10.26
N ALA A 108 15.94 12.51 11.46
CA ALA A 108 17.11 13.34 11.72
C ALA A 108 18.43 12.55 11.61
N SER A 109 18.49 11.29 12.06
CA SER A 109 19.70 10.46 11.90
C SER A 109 20.01 10.16 10.42
N ARG A 110 19.00 10.21 9.54
CA ARG A 110 19.14 10.11 8.08
C ARG A 110 19.32 11.45 7.35
N GLY A 111 19.44 12.57 8.09
CA GLY A 111 19.66 13.89 7.50
C GLY A 111 18.40 14.61 7.03
N TYR A 112 17.20 14.10 7.31
CA TYR A 112 15.95 14.79 7.04
C TYR A 112 15.58 15.75 8.18
N GLN A 113 14.96 16.86 7.83
CA GLN A 113 14.32 17.75 8.80
C GLN A 113 12.83 17.49 8.79
N ALA A 114 12.23 17.14 9.94
CA ALA A 114 10.80 16.87 10.04
C ALA A 114 10.22 17.43 11.34
N ASP A 115 8.97 17.88 11.27
CA ASP A 115 8.28 18.53 12.38
C ASP A 115 6.79 18.20 12.40
N GLY A 116 6.23 18.20 13.61
CA GLY A 116 4.79 18.10 13.85
C GLY A 116 4.13 19.48 13.86
N PHE A 117 3.02 19.61 13.15
CA PHE A 117 2.22 20.81 13.05
C PHE A 117 0.77 20.49 13.40
N ARG A 118 0.06 21.51 13.91
CA ARG A 118 -1.40 21.46 14.05
C ARG A 118 -2.02 22.52 13.16
N LEU A 119 -2.73 22.09 12.12
CA LEU A 119 -3.28 22.95 11.09
C LEU A 119 -4.66 22.44 10.67
N PRO A 120 -5.57 23.30 10.18
CA PRO A 120 -6.80 22.83 9.54
C PRO A 120 -6.47 22.15 8.20
N LEU A 121 -7.33 21.23 7.77
CA LEU A 121 -7.14 20.45 6.54
C LEU A 121 -7.00 21.35 5.29
N ALA A 122 -7.75 22.46 5.23
CA ALA A 122 -7.60 23.49 4.19
C ALA A 122 -6.18 24.08 4.14
N GLY A 123 -5.56 24.32 5.31
CA GLY A 123 -4.18 24.81 5.38
C GLY A 123 -3.16 23.78 4.89
N LEU A 124 -3.40 22.49 5.16
CA LEU A 124 -2.57 21.40 4.65
C LEU A 124 -2.66 21.29 3.12
N ARG A 125 -3.87 21.45 2.57
CA ARG A 125 -4.14 21.41 1.14
C ARG A 125 -3.57 22.60 0.38
N GLU A 126 -3.70 23.81 0.91
CA GLU A 126 -3.34 25.04 0.18
C GLU A 126 -1.88 25.44 0.39
N LYS A 127 -1.36 25.31 1.61
CA LYS A 127 -0.05 25.85 1.99
C LYS A 127 1.04 24.80 2.07
N VAL A 128 0.74 23.63 2.65
CA VAL A 128 1.74 22.58 2.88
C VAL A 128 2.00 21.82 1.58
N ARG A 129 0.97 21.22 0.98
CA ARG A 129 1.06 20.48 -0.31
C ARG A 129 2.19 19.44 -0.35
N LEU A 130 2.34 18.70 0.74
CA LEU A 130 3.35 17.64 0.89
C LEU A 130 2.68 16.38 1.44
N PRO A 131 3.18 15.19 1.11
CA PRO A 131 2.77 13.97 1.77
C PRO A 131 3.19 14.03 3.23
N MET A 132 2.30 13.58 4.11
CA MET A 132 2.43 13.77 5.54
C MET A 132 1.87 12.58 6.31
N ILE A 133 2.41 12.36 7.50
CA ILE A 133 1.91 11.35 8.43
C ILE A 133 0.95 12.02 9.39
N VAL A 134 -0.25 11.47 9.55
CA VAL A 134 -1.27 11.97 10.47
C VAL A 134 -1.68 10.88 11.45
N LEU A 135 -2.16 11.31 12.62
CA LEU A 135 -2.74 10.40 13.60
C LEU A 135 -4.27 10.43 13.44
N LEU A 136 -4.84 9.29 13.07
CA LEU A 136 -6.30 9.10 13.06
C LEU A 136 -6.76 8.46 14.36
N ASN A 137 -7.95 8.83 14.81
CA ASN A 137 -8.67 8.20 15.90
C ASN A 137 -10.01 7.70 15.38
N ILE A 138 -10.13 6.39 15.19
CA ILE A 138 -11.36 5.74 14.74
C ILE A 138 -11.85 4.89 15.91
N GLU A 139 -12.94 5.30 16.56
CA GLU A 139 -13.58 4.55 17.65
C GLU A 139 -12.62 4.21 18.81
N GLY A 140 -11.69 5.12 19.13
CA GLY A 140 -10.68 4.93 20.18
C GLY A 140 -9.39 4.27 19.72
N PHE A 141 -9.35 3.75 18.49
CA PHE A 141 -8.13 3.22 17.88
C PHE A 141 -7.33 4.35 17.23
N ARG A 142 -6.19 4.67 17.86
CA ARG A 142 -5.23 5.67 17.35
C ARG A 142 -4.20 5.00 16.43
N HIS A 143 -4.06 5.49 15.21
CA HIS A 143 -3.21 4.87 14.20
C HIS A 143 -2.58 5.89 13.25
N PHE A 144 -1.31 5.69 12.91
CA PHE A 144 -0.60 6.53 11.95
C PHE A 144 -0.92 6.11 10.52
N VAL A 145 -1.28 7.08 9.69
CA VAL A 145 -1.52 6.89 8.26
C VAL A 145 -0.85 7.99 7.46
N LEU A 146 -0.65 7.76 6.17
CA LEU A 146 -0.15 8.78 5.25
C LEU A 146 -1.31 9.49 4.57
N ILE A 147 -1.31 10.81 4.57
CA ILE A 147 -2.02 11.58 3.55
C ILE A 147 -1.10 11.68 2.33
N LYS A 148 -1.56 11.12 1.21
CA LYS A 148 -0.85 11.18 -0.08
C LYS A 148 -1.40 12.30 -0.97
N GLY A 149 -2.64 12.71 -0.72
CA GLY A 149 -3.29 13.76 -1.48
C GLY A 149 -4.56 14.28 -0.81
N ILE A 150 -4.89 15.53 -1.12
CA ILE A 150 -6.10 16.20 -0.65
C ILE A 150 -6.69 16.95 -1.84
N SER A 151 -7.92 16.62 -2.23
CA SER A 151 -8.72 17.39 -3.18
C SER A 151 -9.70 18.30 -2.43
N GLU A 152 -10.62 18.94 -3.15
CA GLU A 152 -11.68 19.73 -2.52
C GLU A 152 -12.61 18.86 -1.66
N ASP A 153 -12.98 17.67 -2.16
CA ASP A 153 -14.02 16.84 -1.55
C ASP A 153 -13.48 15.59 -0.84
N GLU A 154 -12.22 15.21 -1.09
CA GLU A 154 -11.70 13.90 -0.70
C GLU A 154 -10.25 13.95 -0.22
N VAL A 155 -9.91 12.98 0.62
CA VAL A 155 -8.56 12.77 1.13
C VAL A 155 -8.11 11.36 0.76
N LEU A 156 -6.97 11.26 0.08
CA LEU A 156 -6.32 10.01 -0.27
C LEU A 156 -5.35 9.59 0.85
N ILE A 157 -5.64 8.43 1.44
CA ILE A 157 -4.91 7.87 2.57
C ILE A 157 -4.18 6.59 2.16
N GLY A 158 -2.91 6.48 2.55
CA GLY A 158 -2.19 5.21 2.64
C GLY A 158 -2.17 4.73 4.09
N ASP A 159 -2.99 3.73 4.43
CA ASP A 159 -3.04 3.13 5.76
C ASP A 159 -2.15 1.87 5.77
N PRO A 160 -1.05 1.81 6.56
CA PRO A 160 -0.18 0.63 6.60
C PRO A 160 -0.87 -0.66 7.05
N ALA A 161 -1.99 -0.59 7.75
CA ALA A 161 -2.77 -1.75 8.16
C ALA A 161 -3.83 -2.16 7.12
N ARG A 162 -4.39 -1.20 6.36
CA ARG A 162 -5.55 -1.45 5.47
C ARG A 162 -5.30 -1.22 3.98
N GLY A 163 -4.16 -0.62 3.64
CA GLY A 163 -3.80 -0.17 2.30
C GLY A 163 -4.40 1.19 1.94
N MET A 164 -4.47 1.46 0.64
CA MET A 164 -5.01 2.70 0.09
C MET A 164 -6.50 2.85 0.36
N LYS A 165 -6.91 4.02 0.84
CA LYS A 165 -8.32 4.35 1.13
C LYS A 165 -8.62 5.81 0.82
N ILE A 166 -9.85 6.07 0.38
CA ILE A 166 -10.36 7.42 0.17
C ILE A 166 -11.40 7.71 1.23
N TYR A 167 -11.32 8.89 1.81
CA TYR A 167 -12.35 9.43 2.69
C TYR A 167 -12.90 10.72 2.08
N SER A 168 -14.18 11.01 2.30
CA SER A 168 -14.67 12.37 2.07
C SER A 168 -13.99 13.32 3.05
N TYR A 169 -13.85 14.58 2.66
CA TYR A 169 -13.26 15.63 3.47
C TYR A 169 -13.92 15.72 4.85
N SER A 170 -15.27 15.68 4.89
CA SER A 170 -16.06 15.70 6.13
C SER A 170 -15.74 14.53 7.03
N LYS A 171 -15.82 13.30 6.50
CA LYS A 171 -15.60 12.07 7.25
C LYS A 171 -14.17 11.94 7.75
N PHE A 172 -13.19 12.38 6.96
CA PHE A 172 -11.81 12.42 7.40
C PHE A 172 -11.63 13.38 8.59
N SER A 173 -12.27 14.55 8.53
CA SER A 173 -12.19 15.58 9.58
C SER A 173 -12.80 15.12 10.91
N GLU A 174 -13.74 14.16 10.90
CA GLU A 174 -14.29 13.56 12.13
C GLU A 174 -13.28 12.67 12.87
N TYR A 175 -12.40 11.98 12.15
CA TYR A 175 -11.41 11.05 12.73
C TYR A 175 -10.07 11.71 13.05
N TRP A 176 -9.81 12.89 12.51
CA TRP A 176 -8.50 13.54 12.55
C TRP A 176 -8.52 14.75 13.48
N ASP A 177 -7.49 14.88 14.34
CA ASP A 177 -7.44 15.90 15.38
C ASP A 177 -6.72 17.20 14.96
N GLY A 178 -6.30 17.31 13.71
CA GLY A 178 -5.54 18.45 13.19
C GLY A 178 -4.03 18.27 13.17
N THR A 179 -3.50 17.17 13.73
CA THR A 179 -2.05 16.95 13.82
C THR A 179 -1.49 16.32 12.55
N ALA A 180 -0.44 16.92 12.01
CA ALA A 180 0.28 16.42 10.84
C ALA A 180 1.79 16.47 11.07
N PHE A 181 2.49 15.42 10.65
CA PHE A 181 3.93 15.29 10.70
C PHE A 181 4.50 15.36 9.27
N VAL A 182 5.36 16.34 9.04
CA VAL A 182 5.80 16.74 7.69
C VAL A 182 7.32 16.80 7.64
N ILE A 183 7.91 16.27 6.56
CA ILE A 183 9.32 16.47 6.24
C ILE A 183 9.48 17.84 5.56
N ARG A 184 10.32 18.71 6.14
CA ARG A 184 10.60 20.07 5.69
C ARG A 184 11.86 20.23 4.84
N SER A 185 12.67 19.18 4.77
CA SER A 185 13.79 19.06 3.81
C SER A 185 13.32 18.42 2.50
N HIS A 186 14.06 18.57 1.40
CA HIS A 186 13.76 17.89 0.13
C HIS A 186 12.32 18.15 -0.39
N LEU A 187 11.84 19.38 -0.22
CA LEU A 187 10.45 19.77 -0.48
C LEU A 187 10.00 19.51 -1.92
N ASP A 188 10.91 19.64 -2.89
CA ASP A 188 10.61 19.44 -4.30
C ASP A 188 10.12 18.00 -4.55
N ARG A 189 10.86 17.00 -4.05
CA ARG A 189 10.47 15.57 -4.15
C ARG A 189 9.12 15.30 -3.51
N GLY A 190 8.92 15.80 -2.28
CA GLY A 190 7.65 15.62 -1.58
C GLY A 190 6.48 16.22 -2.35
N ARG A 191 6.66 17.41 -2.94
CA ARG A 191 5.60 18.12 -3.66
C ARG A 191 5.25 17.44 -4.98
N ASP A 192 6.23 16.90 -5.70
CA ASP A 192 6.01 16.19 -6.96
C ASP A 192 5.15 14.93 -6.79
N HIS A 193 5.23 14.31 -5.61
CA HIS A 193 4.43 13.12 -5.27
C HIS A 193 3.15 13.42 -4.47
N PHE A 194 2.79 14.70 -4.26
CA PHE A 194 1.55 15.07 -3.59
C PHE A 194 0.40 15.26 -4.59
N LEU A 195 -0.71 14.54 -4.39
CA LEU A 195 -1.84 14.57 -5.32
C LEU A 195 -2.91 15.59 -4.86
N ALA A 196 -3.30 16.51 -5.75
CA ALA A 196 -4.24 17.60 -5.40
C ALA A 196 -5.49 17.67 -6.31
N ASP A 197 -5.52 16.93 -7.42
CA ASP A 197 -6.52 17.08 -8.47
C ASP A 197 -7.74 16.16 -8.34
N GLY A 198 -7.84 15.40 -7.25
CA GLY A 198 -8.93 14.44 -7.03
C GLY A 198 -8.83 13.17 -7.88
N ARG A 199 -7.80 13.04 -8.72
CA ARG A 199 -7.54 11.82 -9.49
C ARG A 199 -6.58 10.95 -8.70
N TRP A 200 -7.09 9.82 -8.24
CA TRP A 200 -6.34 8.87 -7.41
C TRP A 200 -5.97 7.63 -8.23
N PRO A 201 -4.87 7.64 -9.01
CA PRO A 201 -4.50 6.52 -9.88
C PRO A 201 -4.26 5.22 -9.11
N GLN A 202 -3.92 5.31 -7.82
CA GLN A 202 -3.66 4.16 -6.95
C GLN A 202 -4.93 3.49 -6.42
N VAL A 203 -6.12 4.04 -6.67
CA VAL A 203 -7.39 3.46 -6.21
C VAL A 203 -8.28 3.17 -7.41
N ALA A 204 -8.64 1.90 -7.57
CA ALA A 204 -9.58 1.50 -8.62
C ALA A 204 -10.98 2.07 -8.30
N ARG A 205 -11.49 2.91 -9.20
CA ARG A 205 -12.89 3.37 -9.18
C ARG A 205 -13.70 2.63 -10.23
N ALA A 206 -14.96 2.33 -9.91
CA ALA A 206 -15.91 1.87 -10.91
C ALA A 206 -16.09 3.00 -11.95
N PRO A 207 -16.02 2.70 -13.26
CA PRO A 207 -16.22 3.70 -14.31
C PRO A 207 -17.72 4.01 -14.44
N LEU A 208 -18.28 4.75 -13.47
CA LEU A 208 -19.70 5.07 -13.42
C LEU A 208 -20.11 6.12 -14.45
N GLU A 209 -19.18 6.98 -14.87
CA GLU A 209 -19.42 8.05 -15.86
C GLU A 209 -19.35 7.56 -17.31
N LYS A 210 -18.74 6.40 -17.55
CA LYS A 210 -18.78 5.75 -18.86
C LYS A 210 -20.11 5.04 -18.97
N GLY A 211 -21.14 5.76 -19.42
CA GLY A 211 -22.35 5.15 -19.95
C GLY A 211 -21.94 4.04 -20.91
N LEU A 212 -22.52 2.84 -20.74
CA LEU A 212 -22.23 1.64 -21.52
C LEU A 212 -22.60 1.88 -23.00
N GLY A 213 -21.77 2.62 -23.73
CA GLY A 213 -21.79 2.72 -25.19
C GLY A 213 -21.04 1.54 -25.84
N GLY A 214 -20.95 0.41 -25.14
CA GLY A 214 -20.46 -0.84 -25.71
C GLY A 214 -21.49 -1.44 -26.67
N PRO A 215 -21.08 -2.29 -27.61
CA PRO A 215 -22.03 -3.04 -28.43
C PRO A 215 -23.03 -3.77 -27.52
N SER A 216 -24.27 -3.92 -28.00
CA SER A 216 -25.32 -4.60 -27.25
C SER A 216 -24.79 -5.91 -26.65
N LEU A 217 -25.20 -6.20 -25.41
CA LEU A 217 -24.75 -7.36 -24.61
C LEU A 217 -24.96 -8.74 -25.29
N GLY A 218 -25.47 -8.78 -26.52
CA GLY A 218 -25.70 -9.99 -27.31
C GLY A 218 -24.50 -10.52 -28.09
N HIS A 219 -23.37 -9.79 -28.23
CA HIS A 219 -22.30 -10.18 -29.17
C HIS A 219 -20.92 -10.48 -28.58
N THR A 220 -20.72 -10.40 -27.26
CA THR A 220 -19.40 -10.64 -26.62
C THR A 220 -19.44 -11.57 -25.42
N LEU A 221 -20.33 -12.56 -25.40
CA LEU A 221 -20.17 -13.70 -24.51
C LEU A 221 -19.37 -14.80 -25.24
N PRO A 222 -18.24 -15.27 -24.69
CA PRO A 222 -17.74 -16.59 -25.02
C PRO A 222 -18.88 -17.58 -24.78
N TYR A 223 -19.14 -18.46 -25.74
CA TYR A 223 -20.14 -19.51 -25.59
C TYR A 223 -19.87 -20.28 -24.29
N TRP A 224 -20.73 -20.09 -23.30
CA TRP A 224 -20.73 -20.88 -22.08
C TRP A 224 -21.81 -21.94 -22.24
N PRO A 225 -21.48 -23.24 -22.35
CA PRO A 225 -22.49 -24.28 -22.48
C PRO A 225 -23.41 -24.23 -21.27
N SER A 226 -24.71 -24.09 -21.50
CA SER A 226 -25.70 -24.12 -20.42
C SER A 226 -25.96 -25.58 -19.99
N ALA A 227 -26.33 -25.80 -18.73
CA ALA A 227 -26.58 -27.12 -18.15
C ALA A 227 -27.79 -27.89 -18.77
N ARG A 228 -28.33 -27.42 -19.90
CA ARG A 228 -29.36 -28.11 -20.69
C ARG A 228 -28.81 -28.94 -21.85
N GLU A 229 -27.49 -28.97 -22.04
CA GLU A 229 -26.82 -29.74 -23.11
C GLU A 229 -26.15 -31.03 -22.58
N TRP A 230 -26.68 -31.60 -21.49
CA TRP A 230 -26.22 -32.87 -20.90
C TRP A 230 -27.40 -33.83 -20.81
#